data_AF-A0A497H5E7-F1
#
_entry.id   AF-A0A497H5E7-F1
#
_cell.length_a   1.000
_cell.length_b   1.000
_cell.length_c   1.000
_cell.angle_alpha   90.00
_cell.angle_beta   90.00
_cell.angle_gamma   90.00
#
_symmetry.space_group_name_H-M   'P 1'
#
loop_
_entity.id
_entity.type
_entity.pdbx_description
1 polymer ?
#
loop_
_entity_poly.entity_id
_entity_poly.type
_entity_poly.pdbx_seq_one_letter_code
_entity_poly.pdbx_strand_id
1 'polypeptide(L)'
;MESVIFVGNKAPIKYATAIVTEFEKGPSEVMVKARGRSISTAVDACQISMNKFLEGVEVKDIKIFTEELEDRNVSAIEILLGKVGES
;
A
#
# COMPACT_ATOMS: atom_id res chain seq x y z
N MET A 1 0.94 -15.35 -4.40
CA MET A 1 0.54 -15.04 -3.01
C MET A 1 0.76 -13.55 -2.87
N GLU A 2 -0.31 -12.76 -2.84
CA GLU A 2 -0.21 -11.30 -2.71
C GLU A 2 0.37 -10.96 -1.34
N SER A 3 1.42 -10.12 -1.30
CA SER A 3 1.94 -9.62 -0.03
C SER A 3 1.11 -8.43 0.43
N VAL A 4 0.65 -8.44 1.68
CA VAL A 4 -0.26 -7.40 2.22
C VAL A 4 0.45 -6.60 3.30
N ILE A 5 0.45 -5.27 3.15
CA ILE A 5 1.02 -4.31 4.10
C ILE A 5 -0.10 -3.48 4.71
N PHE A 6 -0.26 -3.57 6.04
CA PHE A 6 -1.20 -2.75 6.80
C PHE A 6 -0.53 -1.48 7.32
N VAL A 7 -1.09 -0.33 6.95
CA VAL A 7 -0.59 0.99 7.33
C VAL A 7 -1.33 1.52 8.56
N GLY A 8 -0.55 1.97 9.55
CA GLY A 8 -1.01 2.52 10.82
C GLY A 8 -0.23 3.78 11.18
N ASN A 9 0.16 3.90 12.45
CA ASN A 9 0.70 5.15 13.00
C ASN A 9 2.23 5.34 12.84
N LYS A 10 2.93 4.49 12.07
CA LYS A 10 4.37 4.68 11.83
C LYS A 10 4.59 5.74 10.74
N ALA A 11 5.80 6.30 10.65
CA ALA A 11 6.15 7.24 9.59
C ALA A 11 6.05 6.59 8.20
N PRO A 12 5.61 7.31 7.15
CA PRO A 12 5.44 6.78 5.79
C PRO A 12 6.64 6.01 5.27
N ILE A 13 7.86 6.51 5.54
CA ILE A 13 9.09 5.88 5.06
C ILE A 13 9.29 4.45 5.59
N LYS A 14 8.81 4.12 6.80
CA LYS A 14 8.90 2.75 7.34
C LYS A 14 8.04 1.77 6.52
N TYR A 15 6.89 2.24 6.04
CA TYR A 15 6.03 1.45 5.17
C TYR A 15 6.58 1.38 3.75
N ALA A 16 7.18 2.47 3.23
CA ALA A 16 7.86 2.45 1.95
C ALA A 16 8.99 1.41 1.92
N THR A 17 9.82 1.34 2.97
CA THR A 17 10.85 0.30 3.09
C THR A 17 10.24 -1.11 3.11
N ALA A 18 9.13 -1.32 3.82
CA ALA A 18 8.44 -2.61 3.81
C ALA A 18 7.95 -2.98 2.41
N ILE A 19 7.36 -2.04 1.66
CA ILE A 19 6.93 -2.25 0.27
C ILE A 19 8.11 -2.68 -0.61
N VAL A 20 9.24 -1.98 -0.50
CA VAL A 20 10.47 -2.31 -1.25
C VAL A 20 10.94 -3.72 -0.93
N THR A 21 11.06 -4.05 0.36
CA THR A 21 11.49 -5.37 0.81
C THR A 21 10.54 -6.48 0.34
N GLU A 22 9.23 -6.21 0.25
CA GLU A 22 8.30 -7.19 -0.31
C GLU A 22 8.52 -7.42 -1.79
N PHE A 23 8.72 -6.38 -2.61
CA PHE A 23 9.04 -6.56 -4.03
C PHE A 23 10.38 -7.28 -4.26
N GLU A 24 11.39 -7.05 -3.41
CA GLU A 24 12.69 -7.75 -3.45
C GLU A 24 12.58 -9.25 -3.16
N LYS A 25 11.55 -9.69 -2.42
CA LYS A 25 11.30 -11.13 -2.16
C LYS A 25 10.77 -11.89 -3.38
N GLY A 26 10.44 -11.19 -4.48
CA GLY A 26 9.98 -11.79 -5.72
C GLY A 26 8.49 -11.68 -6.11
N PRO A 27 7.50 -11.30 -5.28
CA PRO A 27 6.13 -11.11 -5.76
C PRO A 27 6.05 -10.00 -6.81
N SER A 28 5.15 -10.19 -7.78
CA SER A 28 4.83 -9.21 -8.83
C SER A 28 3.95 -8.08 -8.30
N GLU A 29 3.24 -8.31 -7.19
CA GLU A 29 2.26 -7.40 -6.63
C GLU A 29 2.32 -7.32 -5.09
N VAL A 30 2.04 -6.13 -4.58
CA VAL A 30 1.95 -5.81 -3.15
C VAL A 30 0.70 -4.99 -2.89
N MET A 31 -0.14 -5.43 -1.95
CA MET A 31 -1.36 -4.75 -1.56
C MET A 31 -1.12 -3.92 -0.30
N VAL A 32 -1.37 -2.62 -0.37
CA VAL A 32 -1.26 -1.69 0.75
C VAL A 32 -2.65 -1.34 1.25
N LYS A 33 -2.94 -1.64 2.51
CA LYS A 33 -4.26 -1.40 3.14
C LYS A 33 -4.16 -0.39 4.27
N ALA A 34 -5.12 0.53 4.33
CA ALA A 34 -5.21 1.48 5.43
C ALA A 34 -6.65 1.90 5.69
N ARG A 35 -6.90 2.48 6.87
CA ARG A 35 -8.21 3.02 7.24
C ARG A 35 -8.08 4.30 8.04
N GLY A 36 -9.10 5.13 7.97
CA GLY A 36 -9.22 6.40 8.68
C GLY A 36 -8.03 7.32 8.38
N ARG A 37 -7.44 7.88 9.44
CA ARG A 37 -6.34 8.86 9.34
C ARG A 37 -5.07 8.29 8.68
N SER A 38 -4.91 6.97 8.65
CA SER A 38 -3.74 6.32 8.05
C SER A 38 -3.80 6.26 6.53
N ILE A 39 -4.91 6.64 5.89
CA ILE A 39 -5.05 6.66 4.43
C ILE A 39 -3.99 7.56 3.79
N SER A 40 -3.77 8.76 4.33
CA SER A 40 -2.74 9.67 3.79
C SER A 40 -1.35 9.05 3.89
N THR A 41 -1.03 8.42 5.03
CA THR A 41 0.24 7.70 5.24
C THR A 41 0.44 6.57 4.23
N ALA A 42 -0.62 5.88 3.83
CA ALA A 42 -0.55 4.79 2.85
C ALA A 42 -0.26 5.31 1.45
N VAL A 43 -0.93 6.40 1.06
CA VAL A 43 -0.66 7.08 -0.21
C VAL A 43 0.78 7.60 -0.23
N ASP A 44 1.23 8.26 0.84
CA ASP A 44 2.61 8.74 0.96
C ASP A 44 3.62 7.60 0.87
N ALA A 45 3.37 6.47 1.54
CA ALA A 45 4.25 5.31 1.49
C ALA A 45 4.38 4.73 0.07
N CYS A 46 3.28 4.61 -0.67
CA CYS A 46 3.28 4.16 -2.06
C CYS A 46 4.02 5.14 -2.97
N GLN A 47 3.80 6.45 -2.80
CA GLN A 47 4.51 7.46 -3.58
C GLN A 47 6.00 7.48 -3.28
N ILE A 48 6.40 7.32 -2.01
CA ILE A 48 7.82 7.26 -1.64
C ILE A 48 8.47 6.00 -2.22
N SER A 49 7.81 4.83 -2.17
CA SER A 49 8.38 3.60 -2.71
C SER A 49 8.63 3.70 -4.22
N MET A 50 7.64 4.12 -5.00
CA MET A 50 7.76 4.22 -6.46
C MET A 50 8.68 5.36 -6.93
N ASN A 51 8.71 6.50 -6.23
CA ASN A 51 9.48 7.65 -6.71
C ASN A 51 10.93 7.69 -6.21
N LYS A 52 11.27 6.94 -5.15
CA LYS A 52 12.61 6.99 -4.54
C LYS A 52 13.35 5.67 -4.49
N PHE A 53 12.65 4.53 -4.53
CA PHE A 53 13.26 3.24 -4.20
C PHE A 53 13.02 2.14 -5.22
N LEU A 54 11.89 2.16 -5.95
CA LEU A 54 11.52 1.14 -6.91
C LEU A 54 11.47 1.72 -8.31
N GLU A 55 12.07 1.01 -9.27
CA GLU A 55 11.88 1.27 -10.69
C GLU A 55 10.91 0.23 -11.27
N GLY A 56 10.06 0.65 -12.21
CA GLY A 56 9.15 -0.26 -12.89
C GLY A 56 8.03 -0.83 -12.01
N VAL A 57 7.60 -0.10 -10.98
CA VAL A 57 6.39 -0.42 -10.19
C VAL A 57 5.38 0.71 -10.36
N GLU A 58 4.11 0.34 -10.56
CA GLU A 58 2.99 1.25 -10.76
C GLU A 58 1.80 0.89 -9.87
N VAL A 59 0.88 1.84 -9.73
CA VAL A 59 -0.42 1.57 -9.10
C VAL A 59 -1.31 0.86 -10.12
N LYS A 60 -1.71 -0.37 -9.82
CA LYS A 60 -2.59 -1.20 -10.67
C LYS A 60 -4.06 -0.94 -10.38
N ASP A 61 -4.42 -0.81 -9.11
CA ASP A 61 -5.80 -0.59 -8.68
C ASP A 61 -5.86 0.20 -7.36
N ILE A 62 -6.95 0.95 -7.18
CA ILE A 62 -7.27 1.64 -5.93
C ILE A 62 -8.74 1.39 -5.61
N LYS A 63 -8.99 0.77 -4.46
CA LYS A 63 -10.34 0.58 -3.93
C LYS A 63 -10.53 1.43 -2.68
N ILE A 64 -11.64 2.14 -2.64
CA ILE A 64 -12.10 2.86 -1.45
C ILE A 64 -13.44 2.29 -1.02
N PHE A 65 -13.63 2.12 0.28
CA PHE A 65 -14.87 1.60 0.84
C PHE A 65 -15.02 2.03 2.30
N THR A 66 -16.13 1.63 2.90
CA THR A 66 -16.37 1.79 4.33
C THR A 66 -16.18 0.45 5.01
N GLU A 67 -15.31 0.42 6.02
CA GLU A 67 -15.14 -0.71 6.91
C GLU A 67 -16.01 -0.45 8.14
N GLU A 68 -16.96 -1.36 8.40
CA GLU A 68 -17.80 -1.33 9.60
C GLU A 68 -17.02 -1.93 10.76
N LEU A 69 -16.74 -1.12 11.77
CA LEU A 69 -16.23 -1.56 13.06
C LEU A 69 -17.37 -1.57 14.07
N GLU A 70 -17.20 -2.33 15.16
CA GLU A 70 -18.25 -2.56 16.17
C GLU A 70 -18.98 -1.28 16.61
N ASP A 71 -18.27 -0.15 16.70
CA ASP A 71 -18.83 1.13 17.17
C ASP A 71 -18.96 2.22 16.10
N ARG A 72 -18.39 2.02 14.90
CA ARG A 72 -18.34 3.09 13.88
C ARG A 72 -17.94 2.59 12.50
N ASN A 73 -18.36 3.36 11.51
CA ASN A 73 -17.91 3.24 10.14
C ASN A 73 -16.65 4.06 9.90
N VAL A 74 -15.65 3.45 9.25
CA VAL A 74 -14.36 4.09 8.95
C VAL A 74 -14.06 3.95 7.47
N SER A 75 -13.69 5.05 6.81
CA SER A 75 -13.18 4.98 5.43
C SER A 75 -11.93 4.10 5.36
N ALA A 76 -11.86 3.23 4.37
CA ALA A 76 -10.73 2.36 4.10
C ALA A 76 -10.25 2.52 2.66
N ILE A 77 -8.98 2.21 2.44
CA ILE A 77 -8.33 2.21 1.13
C ILE A 77 -7.50 0.93 0.98
N GLU A 78 -7.55 0.38 -0.23
CA GLU A 78 -6.63 -0.64 -0.70
C GLU A 78 -5.95 -0.11 -1.97
N ILE A 79 -4.62 -0.19 -2.01
CA ILE A 79 -3.80 0.23 -3.14
C ILE A 79 -3.02 -1.00 -3.59
N LEU A 80 -3.29 -1.47 -4.80
CA LEU A 80 -2.52 -2.54 -5.41
C LEU A 80 -1.35 -1.93 -6.18
N LEU A 81 -0.13 -2.25 -5.76
CA LEU A 81 1.08 -1.93 -6.50
C LEU A 81 1.52 -3.17 -7.27
N GLY A 82 1.98 -3.00 -8.50
CA GLY A 82 2.47 -4.10 -9.33
C GLY A 82 3.60 -3.68 -10.25
N LYS A 83 4.42 -4.65 -10.66
CA LYS A 83 5.47 -4.40 -11.66
C LYS A 83 4.86 -4.06 -13.03
N VAL A 84 5.47 -3.11 -13.72
CA VAL A 84 5.07 -2.71 -15.08
C VAL A 84 5.30 -3.89 -16.02
N GLY A 85 4.28 -4.24 -16.82
CA GLY A 85 4.35 -5.33 -17.79
C GLY A 85 4.01 -6.73 -17.24
N GLU A 86 3.71 -6.86 -15.94
CA GLU A 86 3.12 -8.05 -15.35
C GLU A 86 1.62 -7.79 -15.08
N SER A 87 0.77 -8.78 -15.35
CA SER A 87 -0.70 -8.77 -15.18
C SER A 87 -1.16 -10.08 -14.59
#